data_AF-A0A7S1AZG8-F1
#
_entry.id   AF-A0A7S1AZG8-F1
#
_cell.length_a   1.000
_cell.length_b   1.000
_cell.length_c   1.000
_cell.angle_alpha   90.00
_cell.angle_beta   90.00
_cell.angle_gamma   90.00
#
_symmetry.space_group_name_H-M   'P 1'
#
loop_
_entity.id
_entity.type
_entity.pdbx_description
1 polymer ?
#
loop_
_entity_poly.entity_id
_entity_poly.type
_entity_poly.pdbx_seq_one_letter_code
_entity_poly.pdbx_strand_id
1 'polypeptide(L)'
;MEDYKGGRDFAAFEKFASENLVPLCSPANIDLCDDEKKAVIAGLQALSLADLNSKIEDGKAKLKSLEEEFEVGVKGLQARYQELQTEKETGIEAVKSSGMSLMQSVLNARTKNGESSEEL
;
A
#
# COMPACT_ATOMS: atom_id res chain seq x y z
N MET A 1 4.98 -15.17 17.97
CA MET A 1 5.96 -14.11 18.23
C MET A 1 5.71 -13.08 17.16
N GLU A 2 5.34 -11.85 17.53
CA GLU A 2 5.10 -10.80 16.55
C GLU A 2 6.44 -10.27 16.02
N ASP A 3 6.50 -10.00 14.72
CA ASP A 3 7.68 -9.42 14.10
C ASP A 3 7.87 -7.97 14.57
N TYR A 4 9.08 -7.61 14.97
CA TYR A 4 9.43 -6.21 15.22
C TYR A 4 9.39 -5.40 13.91
N LYS A 5 8.54 -4.38 13.86
CA LYS A 5 8.39 -3.45 12.72
C LYS A 5 8.95 -2.04 12.99
N GLY A 6 9.61 -1.81 14.12
CA GLY A 6 10.17 -0.51 14.48
C GLY A 6 11.52 -0.20 13.82
N GLY A 7 12.09 0.96 14.15
CA GLY A 7 13.40 1.40 13.65
C GLY A 7 14.55 0.47 14.06
N ARG A 8 15.59 0.36 13.21
CA ARG A 8 16.72 -0.56 13.44
C ARG A 8 17.82 0.02 14.34
N ASP A 9 17.63 1.20 14.89
CA ASP A 9 18.56 1.82 15.82
C ASP A 9 18.30 1.37 17.27
N PHE A 10 19.35 1.50 18.10
CA PHE A 10 19.31 1.06 19.49
C PHE A 10 18.21 1.75 20.29
N ALA A 11 17.99 3.05 20.10
CA ALA A 11 16.99 3.81 20.84
C ALA A 11 15.57 3.34 20.51
N ALA A 12 15.28 3.07 19.23
CA ALA A 12 14.01 2.49 18.79
C ALA A 12 13.79 1.09 19.38
N PHE A 13 14.84 0.24 19.41
CA PHE A 13 14.77 -1.08 20.02
C PHE A 13 14.61 -1.03 21.55
N GLU A 14 15.31 -0.15 22.24
CA GLU A 14 15.23 0.03 23.70
C GLU A 14 13.86 0.55 24.13
N LYS A 15 13.32 1.51 23.38
CA LYS A 15 11.95 2.00 23.58
C LYS A 15 10.93 0.88 23.35
N PHE A 16 11.05 0.14 22.27
CA PHE A 16 10.18 -1.00 22.01
C PHE A 16 10.27 -2.05 23.14
N ALA A 17 11.48 -2.38 23.57
CA ALA A 17 11.71 -3.33 24.65
C ALA A 17 11.07 -2.89 25.97
N SER A 18 11.30 -1.65 26.38
CA SER A 18 10.76 -1.09 27.63
C SER A 18 9.23 -0.96 27.62
N GLU A 19 8.63 -0.64 26.48
CA GLU A 19 7.18 -0.45 26.37
C GLU A 19 6.41 -1.75 26.08
N ASN A 20 7.03 -2.74 25.41
CA ASN A 20 6.33 -3.91 24.87
C ASN A 20 6.81 -5.26 25.43
N LEU A 21 8.00 -5.35 26.03
CA LEU A 21 8.45 -6.57 26.75
C LEU A 21 8.01 -6.56 28.22
N VAL A 22 6.80 -6.08 28.45
CA VAL A 22 6.09 -6.20 29.73
C VAL A 22 5.26 -7.48 29.75
N PRO A 23 4.86 -7.99 30.92
CA PRO A 23 3.89 -9.08 31.01
C PRO A 23 2.65 -8.74 30.16
N LEU A 24 2.35 -9.61 29.19
CA LEU A 24 1.27 -9.38 28.23
C LEU A 24 -0.06 -9.91 28.78
N CYS A 25 -1.12 -9.15 28.53
CA CYS A 25 -2.49 -9.64 28.63
C CYS A 25 -2.59 -10.99 27.91
N SER A 26 -2.99 -12.02 28.64
CA SER A 26 -3.07 -13.39 28.16
C SER A 26 -4.03 -14.19 29.04
N PRO A 27 -4.54 -15.36 28.59
CA PRO A 27 -5.38 -16.21 29.44
C PRO A 27 -4.71 -16.63 30.76
N ALA A 28 -3.38 -16.69 30.80
CA ALA A 28 -2.60 -17.01 32.00
C ALA A 28 -2.30 -15.78 32.89
N ASN A 29 -2.37 -14.56 32.35
CA ASN A 29 -2.18 -13.30 33.07
C ASN A 29 -3.37 -12.36 32.79
N ILE A 30 -4.58 -12.86 33.06
CA ILE A 30 -5.82 -12.19 32.66
C ILE A 30 -6.02 -10.85 33.35
N ASP A 31 -5.44 -10.65 34.53
CA ASP A 31 -5.51 -9.39 35.29
C ASP A 31 -4.86 -8.22 34.55
N LEU A 32 -3.94 -8.51 33.63
CA LEU A 32 -3.26 -7.52 32.79
C LEU A 32 -4.09 -7.09 31.57
N CYS A 33 -5.27 -7.70 31.37
CA CYS A 33 -6.18 -7.38 30.28
C CYS A 33 -7.16 -6.28 30.67
N ASP A 34 -7.51 -5.42 29.70
CA ASP A 34 -8.70 -4.58 29.76
C ASP A 34 -9.98 -5.44 29.73
N ASP A 35 -11.11 -4.84 30.13
CA ASP A 35 -12.38 -5.56 30.29
C ASP A 35 -12.88 -6.17 28.98
N GLU A 36 -12.62 -5.51 27.85
CA GLU A 36 -12.97 -6.02 26.52
C GLU A 36 -12.22 -7.31 26.21
N LYS A 37 -10.89 -7.33 26.37
CA LYS A 37 -10.07 -8.54 26.16
C LYS A 37 -10.42 -9.64 27.14
N LYS A 38 -10.73 -9.30 28.41
CA LYS A 38 -11.21 -10.29 29.40
C LYS A 38 -12.49 -10.97 28.93
N ALA A 39 -13.47 -10.19 28.44
CA ALA A 39 -14.71 -10.72 27.90
C ALA A 39 -14.48 -11.62 26.68
N VAL A 40 -13.58 -11.22 25.78
CA VAL A 40 -13.19 -12.03 24.62
C VAL A 40 -12.55 -13.36 25.06
N ILE A 41 -11.58 -13.31 25.97
CA ILE A 41 -10.91 -14.52 26.48
C ILE A 41 -11.92 -15.46 27.14
N ALA A 42 -12.82 -14.95 27.98
CA ALA A 42 -13.85 -15.75 28.61
C ALA A 42 -14.79 -16.40 27.59
N GLY A 43 -15.21 -15.64 26.56
CA GLY A 43 -16.02 -16.16 25.46
C GLY A 43 -15.31 -17.26 24.67
N LEU A 44 -14.00 -17.12 24.42
CA LEU A 44 -13.19 -18.14 23.75
C LEU A 44 -12.97 -19.38 24.63
N GLN A 45 -12.75 -19.20 25.94
CA GLN A 45 -12.60 -20.30 26.90
C GLN A 45 -13.89 -21.12 27.07
N ALA A 46 -15.06 -20.54 26.79
CA ALA A 46 -16.33 -21.24 26.81
C ALA A 46 -16.58 -22.14 25.58
N LEU A 47 -15.75 -22.03 24.54
CA LEU A 47 -15.86 -22.86 23.33
C LEU A 47 -15.21 -24.24 23.55
N SER A 48 -15.68 -25.24 22.81
CA SER A 48 -15.02 -26.55 22.79
C SER A 48 -13.66 -26.48 22.08
N LEU A 49 -12.77 -27.43 22.36
CA LEU A 49 -11.50 -27.55 21.64
C LEU A 49 -11.69 -27.71 20.13
N ALA A 50 -12.75 -28.42 19.71
CA ALA A 50 -13.07 -28.60 18.29
C ALA A 50 -13.48 -27.26 17.66
N ASP A 51 -14.33 -26.49 18.32
CA ASP A 51 -14.79 -25.18 17.83
C ASP A 51 -13.64 -24.16 17.77
N LEU A 52 -12.77 -24.15 18.79
CA LEU A 52 -11.58 -23.30 18.80
C LEU A 52 -10.65 -23.64 17.63
N ASN A 53 -10.36 -24.92 17.40
CA ASN A 53 -9.55 -25.35 16.27
C ASN A 53 -10.18 -24.98 14.94
N SER A 54 -11.49 -25.19 14.75
CA SER A 54 -12.19 -24.81 13.52
C SER A 54 -12.06 -23.31 13.25
N LYS A 55 -12.32 -22.46 14.27
CA LYS A 55 -12.19 -21.00 14.14
C LYS A 55 -10.77 -20.57 13.79
N ILE A 56 -9.75 -21.22 14.35
CA ILE A 56 -8.34 -20.95 14.04
C ILE A 56 -8.03 -21.30 12.58
N GLU A 57 -8.46 -22.47 12.11
CA GLU A 57 -8.21 -22.89 10.74
C GLU A 57 -8.95 -22.02 9.71
N ASP A 58 -10.21 -21.66 9.99
CA ASP A 58 -10.98 -20.70 9.17
C ASP A 58 -10.27 -19.34 9.11
N GLY A 59 -9.76 -18.86 10.25
CA GLY A 59 -8.99 -17.63 10.33
C GLY A 59 -7.70 -17.68 9.50
N LYS A 60 -6.93 -18.77 9.61
CA LYS A 60 -5.71 -18.98 8.81
C LYS A 60 -6.00 -19.05 7.32
N ALA A 61 -7.06 -19.76 6.92
CA ALA A 61 -7.48 -19.85 5.53
C ALA A 61 -7.87 -18.48 4.97
N LYS A 62 -8.60 -17.68 5.75
CA LYS A 62 -8.97 -16.31 5.37
C LYS A 62 -7.76 -15.40 5.24
N LEU A 63 -6.82 -15.46 6.18
CA LEU A 63 -5.56 -14.69 6.11
C LEU A 63 -4.79 -15.02 4.84
N LYS A 64 -4.64 -16.32 4.54
CA LYS A 64 -3.96 -16.77 3.32
C LYS A 64 -4.66 -16.27 2.04
N SER A 65 -5.99 -16.37 1.98
CA SER A 65 -6.77 -15.88 0.84
C SER A 65 -6.59 -14.37 0.64
N LEU A 66 -6.61 -13.58 1.72
CA LEU A 66 -6.41 -12.13 1.65
C LEU A 66 -5.01 -11.78 1.14
N GLU A 67 -3.99 -12.53 1.54
CA GLU A 67 -2.62 -12.31 1.08
C GLU A 67 -2.43 -12.68 -0.40
N GLU A 68 -3.02 -13.80 -0.84
CA GLU A 68 -3.04 -14.21 -2.26
C GLU A 68 -3.79 -13.18 -3.14
N GLU A 69 -4.96 -12.71 -2.70
CA GLU A 69 -5.72 -11.65 -3.38
C GLU A 69 -4.92 -10.36 -3.47
N PHE A 70 -4.24 -9.97 -2.39
CA PHE A 70 -3.37 -8.80 -2.38
C PHE A 70 -2.20 -8.95 -3.37
N GLU A 71 -1.52 -10.10 -3.40
CA GLU A 71 -0.44 -10.36 -4.35
C GLU A 71 -0.91 -10.30 -5.81
N VAL A 72 -2.09 -10.86 -6.12
CA VAL A 72 -2.71 -10.76 -7.44
C VAL A 72 -2.99 -9.30 -7.80
N GLY A 73 -3.55 -8.52 -6.86
CA GLY A 73 -3.78 -7.10 -7.03
C GLY A 73 -2.50 -6.32 -7.32
N VAL A 74 -1.42 -6.60 -6.59
CA VAL A 74 -0.11 -5.95 -6.79
C VAL A 74 0.45 -6.27 -8.17
N LYS A 75 0.40 -7.54 -8.62
CA LYS A 75 0.84 -7.96 -9.96
C LYS A 75 0.02 -7.25 -11.05
N GLY A 76 -1.30 -7.14 -10.87
CA GLY A 76 -2.18 -6.43 -11.79
C GLY A 76 -1.84 -4.94 -11.88
N LEU A 77 -1.57 -4.29 -10.75
CA LEU A 77 -1.17 -2.89 -10.72
C LEU A 77 0.15 -2.64 -11.45
N GLN A 78 1.14 -3.53 -11.27
CA GLN A 78 2.42 -3.46 -11.96
C GLN A 78 2.26 -3.61 -13.49
N ALA A 79 1.44 -4.57 -13.94
CA ALA A 79 1.16 -4.75 -15.36
C ALA A 79 0.48 -3.50 -15.95
N ARG A 80 -0.53 -2.96 -15.26
CA ARG A 80 -1.22 -1.74 -15.71
C ARG A 80 -0.30 -0.52 -15.75
N TYR A 81 0.62 -0.40 -14.80
CA TYR A 81 1.62 0.66 -14.80
C TYR A 81 2.53 0.59 -16.04
N GLN A 82 3.03 -0.60 -16.38
CA GLN A 82 3.88 -0.80 -17.57
C GLN A 82 3.15 -0.50 -18.88
N GLU A 83 1.89 -0.91 -18.97
CA GLU A 83 1.01 -0.60 -20.10
C GLU A 83 0.84 0.91 -20.26
N LEU A 84 0.42 1.60 -19.19
CA LEU A 84 0.24 3.06 -19.19
C LEU A 84 1.53 3.81 -19.51
N GLN A 85 2.68 3.31 -19.05
CA GLN A 85 3.98 3.89 -19.38
C GLN A 85 4.27 3.80 -20.89
N THR A 86 4.02 2.63 -21.48
CA THR A 86 4.23 2.39 -22.92
C THR A 86 3.27 3.22 -23.77
N GLU A 87 1.99 3.28 -23.40
CA GLU A 87 0.98 4.12 -24.05
C GLU A 87 1.39 5.59 -24.01
N LYS A 88 1.84 6.09 -22.85
CA LYS A 88 2.33 7.47 -22.68
C LYS A 88 3.51 7.75 -23.61
N GLU A 89 4.52 6.86 -23.64
CA GLU A 89 5.72 7.04 -24.47
C GLU A 89 5.37 7.05 -25.96
N THR A 90 4.55 6.09 -26.40
CA THR A 90 4.06 6.00 -27.78
C THR A 90 3.24 7.23 -28.17
N GLY A 91 2.34 7.68 -27.28
CA GLY A 91 1.53 8.88 -27.51
C GLY A 91 2.37 10.16 -27.61
N ILE A 92 3.40 10.31 -26.77
CA ILE A 92 4.35 11.43 -26.85
C ILE A 92 5.10 11.39 -28.19
N GLU A 93 5.55 10.22 -28.63
CA GLU A 93 6.27 10.06 -29.89
C GLU A 93 5.37 10.34 -31.11
N ALA A 94 4.11 9.90 -31.08
CA ALA A 94 3.11 10.21 -32.10
C ALA A 94 2.87 11.74 -32.20
N VAL A 95 2.76 12.43 -31.07
CA VAL A 95 2.59 13.89 -31.04
C VAL A 95 3.83 14.63 -31.54
N LYS A 96 5.02 14.15 -31.20
CA LYS A 96 6.27 14.73 -31.72
C LYS A 96 6.42 14.52 -33.22
N SER A 97 6.10 13.32 -33.71
CA SER A 97 6.19 12.96 -35.14
C SER A 97 5.10 13.59 -35.99
N SER A 98 3.95 13.98 -35.42
CA SER A 98 2.88 14.69 -36.14
C SER A 98 3.25 16.14 -36.54
N GLY A 99 4.51 16.53 -36.40
CA GLY A 99 5.00 17.85 -36.79
C GLY A 99 4.63 18.95 -35.80
N MET A 100 4.30 18.65 -34.54
CA MET A 100 3.95 19.66 -33.52
C MET A 100 5.05 20.73 -33.38
N SER A 101 6.33 20.34 -33.44
CA SER A 101 7.46 21.28 -33.41
C SER A 101 7.47 22.24 -34.63
N LEU A 102 7.11 21.73 -35.82
CA LEU A 102 6.96 22.55 -37.01
C LEU A 102 5.74 23.46 -36.88
N MET A 103 4.61 22.99 -36.33
CA MET A 103 3.45 23.84 -36.06
C MET A 103 3.79 24.99 -35.11
N GLN A 104 4.55 24.72 -34.04
CA GLN A 104 5.06 25.76 -33.13
C GLN A 104 5.99 26.74 -33.86
N SER A 105 6.88 26.24 -34.71
CA SER A 105 7.79 27.07 -35.51
C SER A 105 7.03 27.97 -36.48
N VAL A 106 6.00 27.45 -37.16
CA VAL A 106 5.13 28.20 -38.06
C VAL A 106 4.33 29.27 -37.29
N LEU A 107 3.78 28.93 -36.13
CA LEU A 107 3.07 29.89 -35.26
C LEU A 107 3.99 31.06 -34.89
N ASN A 108 5.19 30.76 -34.40
CA ASN A 108 6.18 31.77 -33.99
C ASN A 108 6.63 32.67 -35.15
N ALA A 109 6.78 32.11 -36.36
CA ALA A 109 7.11 32.90 -37.55
C ALA A 109 5.97 33.84 -37.94
N ARG A 110 4.71 33.39 -37.83
CA ARG A 110 3.53 34.19 -38.13
C ARG A 110 3.30 35.32 -37.13
N THR A 111 3.50 35.09 -35.83
CA THR A 111 3.39 36.15 -34.82
C THR A 111 4.45 37.23 -35.01
N LYS A 112 5.71 36.86 -35.26
CA LYS A 112 6.78 37.83 -35.57
C LYS A 112 6.52 38.63 -36.85
N ASN A 113 5.96 38.00 -37.88
CA ASN A 113 5.62 38.70 -39.12
C ASN A 113 4.36 39.57 -38.99
N GLY A 114 3.44 39.23 -38.08
CA GLY A 114 2.28 40.06 -37.75
C GLY A 114 2.69 41.36 -37.06
N GLU A 115 3.61 41.29 -36.10
CA GLU A 115 4.18 42.47 -35.43
C GLU A 115 4.95 43.38 -36.41
N SER A 116 5.60 42.80 -37.43
CA SER A 116 6.32 43.56 -38.47
C SER A 116 5.41 44.22 -39.52
N SER A 117 4.12 43.89 -39.57
CA SER A 117 3.17 44.43 -40.55
C SER A 117 2.27 45.55 -40.00
N GLU A 118 2.28 45.81 -38.68
CA GLU A 118 1.55 46.91 -38.05
C GLU A 118 2.44 48.16 -37.80
N GLU A 119 3.73 48.11 -38.12
CA GLU A 119 4.67 49.25 -38.04
C GLU A 119 4.96 49.95 -39.40
N LEU A 120 4.19 49.66 -40.46
CA LEU A 120 4.28 50.35 -41.76
C LEU A 120 2.97 51.05 -42.16
#